data_AF-A0AAD6XQN2-F1
#
_entry.id   AF-A0AAD6XQN2-F1
#
_cell.length_a   1.000
_cell.length_b   1.000
_cell.length_c   1.000
_cell.angle_alpha   90.00
_cell.angle_beta   90.00
_cell.angle_gamma   90.00
#
_symmetry.space_group_name_H-M   'P 1'
#
loop_
_entity.id
_entity.type
_entity.pdbx_description
1 polymer ?
#
loop_
_entity_poly.entity_id
_entity_poly.type
_entity_poly.pdbx_seq_one_letter_code
_entity_poly.pdbx_strand_id
1 'polypeptide(L)'
;HIENMEARKAEDRDEAELVKNVKPLLEQAEKILNETNGAIRGADPDNRLSNKATRNQQDHQATPEEQRLAEALKIMVQEVGGTIEWARDKLDSFPKAKRDLGPLLDALGQPLTQIVGGVGLLLTGVLNLVGKLLSGLGLDRLLKGIVSATGLDKIYKGMGLDKLI
;
A
#
# COMPACT_ATOMS: atom_id res chain seq x y z
N HIS A 1 -4.29 -14.72 -13.61
CA HIS A 1 -5.40 -15.60 -13.17
C HIS A 1 -6.76 -14.91 -13.29
N ILE A 2 -6.95 -13.74 -12.67
CA ILE A 2 -8.22 -13.00 -12.68
C ILE A 2 -8.64 -12.59 -14.12
N GLU A 3 -7.74 -12.00 -14.91
CA GLU A 3 -8.03 -11.62 -16.31
C GLU A 3 -8.42 -12.82 -17.18
N ASN A 4 -7.70 -13.94 -17.03
CA ASN A 4 -8.02 -15.16 -17.76
C ASN A 4 -9.42 -15.68 -17.40
N MET A 5 -9.83 -15.52 -16.14
CA MET A 5 -11.16 -15.89 -15.68
C MET A 5 -12.23 -14.93 -16.23
N GLU A 6 -11.97 -13.62 -16.29
CA GLU A 6 -12.87 -12.64 -16.92
C GLU A 6 -13.05 -12.88 -18.42
N ALA A 7 -12.01 -13.29 -19.13
CA ALA A 7 -12.05 -13.54 -20.56
C ALA A 7 -12.89 -14.78 -20.94
N ARG A 8 -13.20 -15.67 -19.99
CA ARG A 8 -14.07 -16.83 -20.21
C ARG A 8 -15.54 -16.42 -20.35
N LYS A 9 -16.31 -17.20 -21.12
CA LYS A 9 -17.78 -17.09 -21.17
C LYS A 9 -18.37 -17.28 -19.78
N ALA A 10 -19.54 -16.70 -19.54
CA ALA A 10 -20.16 -16.70 -18.22
C ALA A 10 -20.38 -18.13 -17.67
N GLU A 11 -20.81 -19.08 -18.52
CA GLU A 11 -20.99 -20.48 -18.14
C GLU A 11 -19.67 -21.23 -17.82
N ASP A 12 -18.54 -20.79 -18.35
CA ASP A 12 -17.22 -21.47 -18.22
C ASP A 12 -16.37 -20.90 -17.07
N ARG A 13 -16.91 -19.92 -16.34
CA ARG A 13 -16.24 -19.26 -15.21
C ARG A 13 -16.29 -20.15 -13.98
N ASP A 14 -15.14 -20.73 -13.62
CA ASP A 14 -14.95 -21.47 -12.37
C ASP A 14 -14.29 -20.59 -11.28
N GLU A 15 -15.12 -20.06 -10.38
CA GLU A 15 -14.65 -19.27 -9.24
C GLU A 15 -13.83 -20.10 -8.23
N ALA A 16 -14.09 -21.40 -8.10
CA ALA A 16 -13.34 -22.27 -7.19
C ALA A 16 -11.92 -22.52 -7.72
N GLU A 17 -11.78 -22.70 -9.04
CA GLU A 17 -10.48 -22.75 -9.71
C GLU A 17 -9.69 -21.44 -9.51
N LEU A 18 -10.37 -20.29 -9.66
CA LEU A 18 -9.75 -18.98 -9.41
C LEU A 18 -9.22 -18.87 -7.98
N VAL A 19 -10.05 -19.22 -6.98
CA VAL A 19 -9.65 -19.20 -5.56
C VAL A 19 -8.45 -20.10 -5.32
N LYS A 20 -8.49 -21.34 -5.82
CA LYS A 20 -7.40 -22.32 -5.68
C LYS A 20 -6.06 -21.79 -6.21
N ASN A 21 -6.09 -21.07 -7.33
CA ASN A 21 -4.89 -20.55 -7.97
C ASN A 21 -4.38 -19.25 -7.32
N VAL A 22 -5.27 -18.36 -6.89
CA VAL A 22 -4.89 -17.01 -6.41
C VAL A 22 -4.58 -16.99 -4.92
N LYS A 23 -5.32 -17.75 -4.10
CA LYS A 23 -5.13 -17.80 -2.65
C LYS A 23 -3.67 -18.02 -2.20
N PRO A 24 -2.92 -19.03 -2.69
CA PRO A 24 -1.54 -19.24 -2.26
C PRO A 24 -0.61 -18.08 -2.63
N LEU A 25 -0.90 -17.35 -3.72
CA LEU A 25 -0.12 -16.17 -4.12
C LEU A 25 -0.35 -14.99 -3.16
N LEU A 26 -1.60 -14.79 -2.71
CA LEU A 26 -1.92 -13.76 -1.73
C LEU A 26 -1.30 -14.06 -0.36
N GLU A 27 -1.36 -15.31 0.09
CA GLU A 27 -0.73 -15.74 1.34
C GLU A 27 0.80 -15.56 1.29
N GLN A 28 1.43 -15.83 0.14
CA GLN A 28 2.86 -15.58 -0.06
C GLN A 28 3.17 -14.08 -0.07
N ALA A 29 2.36 -13.26 -0.75
CA ALA A 29 2.53 -11.82 -0.77
C ALA A 29 2.40 -11.22 0.64
N GLU A 30 1.43 -11.66 1.42
CA GLU A 30 1.23 -11.23 2.81
C GLU A 30 2.46 -11.55 3.66
N LYS A 31 2.99 -12.77 3.53
CA LYS A 31 4.20 -13.18 4.23
C LYS A 31 5.38 -12.27 3.89
N ILE A 32 5.64 -12.02 2.60
CA ILE A 32 6.75 -11.16 2.14
C ILE A 32 6.59 -9.73 2.65
N LEU A 33 5.38 -9.17 2.60
CA LEU A 33 5.12 -7.81 3.10
C LEU A 33 5.36 -7.73 4.62
N ASN A 34 4.92 -8.73 5.38
CA ASN A 34 5.15 -8.76 6.82
C ASN A 34 6.64 -8.92 7.19
N GLU A 35 7.37 -9.78 6.49
CA GLU A 35 8.82 -9.94 6.66
C GLU A 35 9.56 -8.64 6.33
N THR A 36 9.18 -7.97 5.25
CA THR A 36 9.74 -6.68 4.83
C THR A 36 9.47 -5.59 5.88
N ASN A 37 8.24 -5.49 6.37
CA ASN A 37 7.86 -4.57 7.44
C ASN A 37 8.66 -4.83 8.74
N GLY A 38 8.85 -6.10 9.09
CA GLY A 38 9.68 -6.51 10.22
C GLY A 38 11.14 -6.10 10.05
N ALA A 39 11.73 -6.32 8.88
CA ALA A 39 13.10 -5.93 8.57
C ALA A 39 13.30 -4.41 8.66
N ILE A 40 12.36 -3.62 8.14
CA ILE A 40 12.37 -2.16 8.23
C ILE A 40 12.34 -1.70 9.69
N ARG A 41 11.42 -2.23 10.50
CA ARG A 41 11.32 -1.88 11.93
C ARG A 41 12.56 -2.31 12.71
N GLY A 42 13.16 -3.44 12.36
CA GLY A 42 14.42 -3.89 12.96
C GLY A 42 15.61 -3.00 12.58
N ALA A 43 15.60 -2.40 11.39
CA ALA A 43 16.65 -1.50 10.93
C ALA A 43 16.58 -0.10 11.58
N ASP A 44 15.39 0.36 11.97
CA ASP A 44 15.18 1.66 12.61
C ASP A 44 14.17 1.60 13.78
N PRO A 45 14.50 0.88 14.87
CA PRO A 45 13.56 0.61 15.95
C PRO A 45 13.15 1.85 16.75
N ASP A 46 13.99 2.89 16.75
CA ASP A 46 13.76 4.16 17.46
C ASP A 46 13.44 5.34 16.51
N ASN A 47 13.19 5.05 15.23
CA ASN A 47 12.90 6.02 14.17
C ASN A 47 14.01 7.06 13.94
N ARG A 48 15.25 6.83 14.40
CA ARG A 48 16.35 7.80 14.22
C ARG A 48 16.71 8.00 12.76
N LEU A 49 16.73 6.93 11.98
CA LEU A 49 17.07 7.01 10.55
C LEU A 49 15.96 7.73 9.78
N SER A 50 14.70 7.36 10.00
CA SER A 50 13.54 7.97 9.35
C SER A 50 13.37 9.44 9.74
N ASN A 51 13.65 9.81 11.01
CA ASN A 51 13.67 11.20 11.46
C ASN A 51 14.80 12.02 10.79
N LYS A 52 15.98 11.41 10.61
CA LYS A 52 17.11 12.08 9.93
C LYS A 52 16.81 12.33 8.46
N ALA A 53 16.36 11.29 7.73
CA ALA A 53 16.00 11.41 6.32
C ALA A 53 14.94 12.51 6.10
N THR A 54 13.99 12.60 7.03
CA THR A 54 12.95 13.64 7.05
C THR A 54 13.50 15.05 7.12
N ARG A 55 14.39 15.29 8.09
CA ARG A 55 15.05 16.59 8.22
C ARG A 55 15.85 16.90 6.97
N ASN A 56 16.63 15.94 6.47
CA ASN A 56 17.39 16.11 5.24
C ASN A 56 16.49 16.53 4.07
N GLN A 57 15.31 15.93 3.91
CA GLN A 57 14.39 16.32 2.84
C GLN A 57 13.80 17.71 3.05
N GLN A 58 13.39 18.07 4.27
CA GLN A 58 12.87 19.40 4.60
C GLN A 58 13.91 20.49 4.35
N ASP A 59 15.17 20.21 4.67
CA ASP A 59 16.31 21.11 4.48
C ASP A 59 16.87 21.06 3.04
N HIS A 60 16.25 20.28 2.13
CA HIS A 60 16.70 20.06 0.75
C HIS A 60 18.13 19.48 0.63
N GLN A 61 18.51 18.65 1.60
CA GLN A 61 19.80 17.95 1.73
C GLN A 61 19.66 16.42 1.65
N ALA A 62 18.54 15.91 1.11
CA ALA A 62 18.32 14.47 0.96
C ALA A 62 19.44 13.80 0.15
N THR A 63 20.04 12.74 0.72
CA THR A 63 21.12 12.02 0.04
C THR A 63 20.60 11.24 -1.18
N PRO A 64 21.47 10.86 -2.13
CA PRO A 64 21.07 10.01 -3.25
C PRO A 64 20.42 8.69 -2.82
N GLU A 65 20.82 8.13 -1.68
CA GLU A 65 20.23 6.92 -1.10
C GLU A 65 18.82 7.18 -0.59
N GLU A 66 18.59 8.29 0.10
CA GLU A 66 17.28 8.71 0.60
C GLU A 66 16.31 9.00 -0.57
N GLN A 67 16.80 9.60 -1.65
CA GLN A 67 16.01 9.84 -2.86
C GLN A 67 15.65 8.53 -3.57
N ARG A 68 16.59 7.59 -3.68
CA ARG A 68 16.34 6.25 -4.25
C ARG A 68 15.31 5.47 -3.44
N LEU A 69 15.39 5.56 -2.12
CA LEU A 69 14.43 4.94 -1.21
C LEU A 69 13.02 5.53 -1.40
N ALA A 70 12.91 6.84 -1.52
CA ALA A 70 11.65 7.52 -1.81
C ALA A 70 11.01 7.04 -3.13
N GLU A 71 11.80 6.90 -4.20
CA GLU A 71 11.29 6.39 -5.48
C GLU A 71 10.88 4.91 -5.39
N ALA A 72 11.65 4.08 -4.67
CA ALA A 72 11.29 2.67 -4.45
C ALA A 72 9.96 2.53 -3.70
N LEU A 73 9.72 3.36 -2.68
CA LEU A 73 8.45 3.39 -1.95
C LEU A 73 7.29 3.83 -2.84
N LYS A 74 7.48 4.85 -3.65
CA LYS A 74 6.48 5.30 -4.61
C LYS A 74 6.12 4.18 -5.59
N ILE A 75 7.11 3.50 -6.20
CA ILE A 75 6.87 2.35 -7.09
C ILE A 75 6.12 1.24 -6.34
N MET A 76 6.54 0.90 -5.11
CA MET A 76 5.85 -0.11 -4.31
C MET A 76 4.37 0.24 -4.09
N VAL A 77 4.06 1.50 -3.74
CA VAL A 77 2.68 1.93 -3.55
C VAL A 77 1.88 1.86 -4.86
N GLN A 78 2.46 2.33 -5.97
CA GLN A 78 1.79 2.34 -7.27
C GLN A 78 1.52 0.92 -7.77
N GLU A 79 2.55 0.07 -7.81
CA GLU A 79 2.45 -1.26 -8.38
C GLU A 79 1.72 -2.22 -7.45
N VAL A 80 2.15 -2.33 -6.18
CA VAL A 80 1.54 -3.29 -5.24
C VAL A 80 0.18 -2.80 -4.78
N GLY A 81 0.07 -1.54 -4.37
CA GLY A 81 -1.20 -0.95 -3.95
C GLY A 81 -2.22 -0.90 -5.09
N GLY A 82 -1.79 -0.48 -6.27
CA GLY A 82 -2.62 -0.49 -7.47
C GLY A 82 -3.09 -1.89 -7.86
N THR A 83 -2.21 -2.90 -7.80
CA THR A 83 -2.59 -4.30 -8.08
C THR A 83 -3.62 -4.85 -7.08
N ILE A 84 -3.50 -4.50 -5.79
CA ILE A 84 -4.45 -4.94 -4.76
C ILE A 84 -5.85 -4.39 -5.04
N GLU A 85 -5.97 -3.08 -5.32
CA GLU A 85 -7.28 -2.48 -5.60
C GLU A 85 -7.83 -2.94 -6.95
N TRP A 86 -7.00 -3.03 -7.98
CA TRP A 86 -7.40 -3.63 -9.27
C TRP A 86 -7.96 -5.04 -9.08
N ALA A 87 -7.29 -5.90 -8.29
CA ALA A 87 -7.76 -7.25 -8.03
C ALA A 87 -9.09 -7.24 -7.27
N ARG A 88 -9.27 -6.29 -6.34
CA ARG A 88 -10.50 -6.12 -5.56
C ARG A 88 -11.69 -5.74 -6.46
N ASP A 89 -11.51 -4.73 -7.31
CA ASP A 89 -12.52 -4.28 -8.27
C ASP A 89 -12.93 -5.41 -9.21
N LYS A 90 -11.95 -6.19 -9.67
CA LYS A 90 -12.20 -7.33 -10.55
C LYS A 90 -12.99 -8.45 -9.86
N LEU A 91 -12.74 -8.68 -8.57
CA LEU A 91 -13.48 -9.66 -7.79
C LEU A 91 -14.95 -9.27 -7.55
N ASP A 92 -15.36 -8.02 -7.74
CA ASP A 92 -16.77 -7.63 -7.65
C ASP A 92 -17.66 -8.39 -8.64
N SER A 93 -17.09 -8.86 -9.76
CA SER A 93 -17.78 -9.70 -10.74
C SER A 93 -17.83 -11.19 -10.38
N PHE A 94 -17.20 -11.61 -9.28
CA PHE A 94 -17.04 -13.01 -8.86
C PHE A 94 -17.39 -13.16 -7.37
N PRO A 95 -18.68 -13.27 -6.99
CA PRO A 95 -19.12 -13.16 -5.60
C PRO A 95 -18.59 -14.28 -4.68
N LYS A 96 -18.38 -15.50 -5.19
CA LYS A 96 -17.80 -16.59 -4.39
C LYS A 96 -16.30 -16.37 -4.21
N ALA A 97 -15.60 -16.03 -5.29
CA ALA A 97 -14.16 -15.74 -5.22
C ALA A 97 -13.87 -14.52 -4.35
N LYS A 98 -14.69 -13.46 -4.43
CA LYS A 98 -14.60 -12.28 -3.58
C LYS A 98 -14.73 -12.61 -2.10
N ARG A 99 -15.66 -13.49 -1.73
CA ARG A 99 -15.84 -13.91 -0.34
C ARG A 99 -14.58 -14.57 0.23
N ASP A 100 -13.89 -15.35 -0.59
CA ASP A 100 -12.76 -16.17 -0.13
C ASP A 100 -11.39 -15.47 -0.32
N LEU A 101 -11.25 -14.60 -1.33
CA LEU A 101 -10.01 -13.86 -1.65
C LEU A 101 -10.00 -12.41 -1.14
N GLY A 102 -11.17 -11.78 -1.01
CA GLY A 102 -11.30 -10.39 -0.55
C GLY A 102 -10.62 -10.13 0.80
N PRO A 103 -10.86 -10.95 1.83
CA PRO A 103 -10.18 -10.81 3.12
C PRO A 103 -8.65 -10.93 3.02
N LEU A 104 -8.12 -11.75 2.11
CA LEU A 104 -6.68 -11.89 1.90
C LEU A 104 -6.09 -10.64 1.22
N LEU A 105 -6.79 -10.06 0.24
CA LEU A 105 -6.41 -8.78 -0.35
C LEU A 105 -6.43 -7.65 0.69
N ASP A 106 -7.41 -7.64 1.58
CA ASP A 106 -7.50 -6.68 2.68
C ASP A 106 -6.30 -6.79 3.64
N ALA A 107 -5.88 -8.03 3.95
CA ALA A 107 -4.74 -8.30 4.81
C ALA A 107 -3.40 -7.75 4.28
N LEU A 108 -3.25 -7.61 2.95
CA LEU A 108 -2.06 -7.00 2.34
C LEU A 108 -1.95 -5.49 2.59
N GLY A 109 -3.08 -4.80 2.77
CA GLY A 109 -3.12 -3.35 2.88
C GLY A 109 -2.41 -2.82 4.13
N GLN A 110 -2.52 -3.54 5.26
CA GLN A 110 -1.92 -3.14 6.52
C GLN A 110 -0.37 -3.15 6.47
N PRO A 111 0.32 -4.25 6.13
CA PRO A 111 1.77 -4.25 6.10
C PRO A 111 2.32 -3.33 5.01
N LEU A 112 1.65 -3.20 3.85
CA LEU A 112 2.02 -2.21 2.83
C LEU A 112 2.01 -0.78 3.40
N THR A 113 0.92 -0.41 4.08
CA THR A 113 0.77 0.88 4.74
C THR A 113 1.87 1.10 5.80
N GLN A 114 2.19 0.08 6.58
CA GLN A 114 3.19 0.15 7.65
C GLN A 114 4.62 0.27 7.10
N ILE A 115 4.95 -0.39 5.99
CA ILE A 115 6.23 -0.23 5.28
C ILE A 115 6.40 1.22 4.84
N VAL A 116 5.38 1.76 4.16
CA VAL A 116 5.43 3.14 3.67
C VAL A 116 5.57 4.11 4.84
N GLY A 117 4.84 3.88 5.94
CA GLY A 117 4.94 4.69 7.16
C GLY A 117 6.26 4.60 7.90
N GLY A 118 6.82 3.40 8.04
CA GLY A 118 8.08 3.19 8.75
C GLY A 118 9.28 3.78 8.02
N VAL A 119 9.25 3.80 6.69
CA VAL A 119 10.39 4.25 5.86
C VAL A 119 10.22 5.69 5.35
N GLY A 120 9.00 6.11 5.01
CA GLY A 120 8.80 7.21 4.07
C GLY A 120 7.82 8.31 4.44
N LEU A 121 6.96 8.16 5.47
CA LEU A 121 5.91 9.15 5.71
C LEU A 121 6.32 10.29 6.64
N LEU A 122 7.56 10.33 7.10
CA LEU A 122 8.09 11.54 7.73
C LEU A 122 8.62 12.53 6.67
N LEU A 123 8.91 12.08 5.44
CA LEU A 123 9.24 12.90 4.28
C LEU A 123 7.95 13.52 3.69
N THR A 124 7.59 14.73 4.11
CA THR A 124 6.39 15.46 3.66
C THR A 124 6.24 15.49 2.12
N GLY A 125 7.35 15.50 1.37
CA GLY A 125 7.35 15.44 -0.10
C GLY A 125 6.89 14.11 -0.70
N VAL A 126 7.30 12.97 -0.11
CA VAL A 126 6.90 11.62 -0.55
C VAL A 126 5.44 11.38 -0.23
N LEU A 127 5.00 11.84 0.94
CA LEU A 127 3.60 11.82 1.35
C LEU A 127 2.68 12.54 0.37
N ASN A 128 3.07 13.74 -0.05
CA ASN A 128 2.29 14.50 -1.02
C ASN A 128 2.30 13.83 -2.40
N LEU A 129 3.41 13.22 -2.80
CA LEU A 129 3.51 12.50 -4.07
C LEU A 129 2.65 11.23 -4.05
N VAL A 130 2.82 10.39 -3.03
CA VAL A 130 2.04 9.18 -2.80
C VAL A 130 0.56 9.53 -2.62
N GLY A 131 0.23 10.57 -1.87
CA GLY A 131 -1.14 11.06 -1.71
C GLY A 131 -1.79 11.44 -3.04
N LYS A 132 -1.10 12.27 -3.85
CA LYS A 132 -1.59 12.65 -5.19
C LYS A 132 -1.72 11.46 -6.14
N LEU A 133 -0.79 10.51 -6.07
CA LEU A 133 -0.83 9.30 -6.89
C LEU A 133 -1.99 8.39 -6.48
N LEU A 134 -2.17 8.15 -5.18
CA LEU A 134 -3.25 7.34 -4.64
C LEU A 134 -4.61 7.95 -4.97
N SER A 135 -4.79 9.27 -4.77
CA SER A 135 -6.01 9.98 -5.16
C SER A 135 -6.25 9.96 -6.67
N GLY A 136 -5.20 10.09 -7.48
CA GLY A 136 -5.30 10.03 -8.94
C GLY A 136 -5.64 8.63 -9.48
N LEU A 137 -5.38 7.58 -8.71
CA LEU A 137 -5.67 6.18 -9.04
C LEU A 137 -6.95 5.65 -8.37
N GLY A 138 -7.67 6.46 -7.59
CA GLY A 138 -8.86 6.03 -6.83
C GLY A 138 -8.55 5.12 -5.64
N LEU A 139 -7.30 5.10 -5.17
CA LEU A 139 -6.81 4.25 -4.08
C LEU A 139 -7.08 4.89 -2.69
N ASP A 140 -8.28 5.43 -2.50
CA ASP A 140 -8.65 6.24 -1.32
C ASP A 140 -8.57 5.46 -0.01
N ARG A 141 -8.78 4.14 -0.06
CA ARG A 141 -8.69 3.26 1.11
C ARG A 141 -7.25 3.11 1.59
N LEU A 142 -6.33 2.89 0.65
CA LEU A 142 -4.90 2.82 0.94
C LEU A 142 -4.38 4.17 1.43
N LEU A 143 -4.84 5.28 0.83
CA LEU A 143 -4.53 6.64 1.29
C LEU A 143 -4.98 6.87 2.74
N LYS A 144 -6.22 6.51 3.07
CA LYS A 144 -6.73 6.61 4.45
C LYS A 144 -5.95 5.73 5.42
N GLY A 145 -5.58 4.52 5.00
CA GLY A 145 -4.69 3.63 5.77
C GLY A 145 -3.37 4.31 6.10
N ILE A 146 -2.70 4.85 5.10
CA ILE A 146 -1.42 5.61 5.19
C ILE A 146 -1.55 6.81 6.13
N VAL A 147 -2.58 7.62 5.97
CA VAL A 147 -2.83 8.79 6.84
C VAL A 147 -3.08 8.38 8.29
N SER A 148 -3.80 7.27 8.51
CA SER A 148 -4.09 6.78 9.87
C SER A 148 -2.88 6.13 10.55
N ALA A 149 -2.10 5.32 9.83
CA ALA A 149 -0.97 4.57 10.39
C ALA A 149 0.21 5.47 10.77
N THR A 150 0.25 6.68 10.22
CA THR A 150 1.29 7.68 10.48
C THR A 150 0.90 8.70 11.52
N GLY A 151 -0.38 8.76 11.90
CA GLY A 151 -0.89 9.83 12.75
C GLY A 151 -0.90 11.19 12.07
N LEU A 152 -0.80 11.25 10.74
CA LEU A 152 -0.92 12.51 9.98
C LEU A 152 -2.29 13.15 10.18
N ASP A 153 -3.33 12.33 10.36
CA ASP A 153 -4.66 12.81 10.74
C ASP A 153 -4.62 13.73 11.98
N LYS A 154 -3.71 13.47 12.93
CA LYS A 154 -3.52 14.28 14.13
C LYS A 154 -2.79 15.59 13.83
N ILE A 155 -1.82 15.56 12.91
CA ILE A 155 -1.08 16.77 12.48
C ILE A 155 -2.01 17.69 11.67
N TYR A 156 -2.75 17.13 10.70
CA TYR A 156 -3.70 17.90 9.90
C TYR A 156 -4.88 18.44 10.74
N LYS A 157 -5.41 17.65 11.69
CA LYS A 157 -6.40 18.14 12.67
C LYS A 157 -5.83 19.24 13.57
N GLY A 158 -4.58 19.10 14.02
CA GLY A 158 -3.91 20.13 14.82
C GLY A 158 -3.68 21.45 14.06
N MET A 159 -3.66 21.41 12.73
CA MET A 159 -3.52 22.58 11.86
C MET A 159 -4.85 23.07 11.24
N GLY A 160 -5.99 22.44 11.55
CA GLY A 160 -7.29 22.80 10.98
C GLY A 160 -7.44 22.52 9.48
N LEU A 161 -6.66 21.59 8.94
CA LEU A 161 -6.67 21.18 7.52
C LEU A 161 -7.42 19.86 7.31
N ASP A 162 -8.28 19.48 8.25
CA ASP A 162 -9.10 18.26 8.25
C ASP A 162 -10.10 18.17 7.09
N LYS A 163 -10.32 19.26 6.35
CA LYS A 163 -11.21 19.34 5.19
C LYS A 163 -10.52 19.13 3.83
N LEU A 164 -9.19 18.98 3.81
CA LEU A 164 -8.38 18.88 2.58
C LEU A 164 -7.98 17.45 2.22
N ILE A 165 -8.35 16.47 3.05
CA ILE A 165 -8.10 15.03 2.91
C ILE A 165 -9.37 14.28 3.30
#